data_AF-A0A5K7ZAB4-F1
#
_entry.id   AF-A0A5K7ZAB4-F1
#
_cell.length_a   1.000
_cell.length_b   1.000
_cell.length_c   1.000
_cell.angle_alpha   90.00
_cell.angle_beta   90.00
_cell.angle_gamma   90.00
#
_symmetry.space_group_name_H-M   'P 1'
#
loop_
_entity.id
_entity.type
_entity.pdbx_description
1 polymer ?
#
loop_
_entity_poly.entity_id
_entity_poly.type
_entity_poly.pdbx_seq_one_letter_code
_entity_poly.pdbx_strand_id
1 'polypeptide(L)'
;MRVLIKNTDLAGKPLEGEGEVFTGKTSLEIVRAMKGAALFSDQVSFEDYIDMLLRNAKMLAGIDLMVKGDSPEEKADSLLAALIDHGLADVLEDDAPMRIPVPAVVWQGIDAVRLSGLTNMLDRPEVTRIARELDFSEAGGWIEAHPKEYAEGVFRGFVVEPDGGKS
;
A
#
# COMPACT_ATOMS: atom_id res chain seq x y z
N MET A 1 2.25 -1.89 5.98
CA MET A 1 0.79 -2.10 6.08
C MET A 1 0.13 -0.79 6.47
N ARG A 2 -1.04 -0.54 5.88
CA ARG A 2 -1.85 0.64 6.14
C ARG A 2 -3.22 0.16 6.61
N VAL A 3 -3.75 0.77 7.66
CA VAL A 3 -5.05 0.41 8.23
C VAL A 3 -5.89 1.68 8.29
N LEU A 4 -7.05 1.64 7.66
CA LEU A 4 -8.09 2.66 7.81
C LEU A 4 -8.93 2.31 9.02
N ILE A 5 -8.92 3.15 10.06
CA ILE A 5 -9.84 3.07 11.18
C ILE A 5 -11.04 3.94 10.86
N LYS A 6 -12.23 3.32 10.74
CA LYS A 6 -13.45 4.01 10.29
C LYS A 6 -14.07 4.84 11.40
N ASN A 7 -14.61 5.99 11.02
CA ASN A 7 -15.50 6.75 11.89
C ASN A 7 -16.81 5.99 12.08
N THR A 8 -17.42 6.15 13.24
CA THR A 8 -18.76 5.60 13.51
C THR A 8 -19.81 6.70 13.49
N ASP A 9 -21.00 6.39 13.00
CA ASP A 9 -22.17 7.27 13.14
C ASP A 9 -22.64 7.36 14.61
N LEU A 10 -23.64 8.20 14.87
CA LEU A 10 -24.23 8.36 16.21
C LEU A 10 -24.90 7.08 16.75
N ALA A 11 -25.08 6.06 15.90
CA ALA A 11 -25.62 4.75 16.25
C ALA A 11 -24.52 3.67 16.36
N GLY A 12 -23.24 4.06 16.26
CA GLY A 12 -22.11 3.14 16.39
C GLY A 12 -21.74 2.38 15.12
N LYS A 13 -22.38 2.65 13.98
CA LYS A 13 -22.11 1.93 12.73
C LYS A 13 -20.91 2.54 11.99
N PRO A 14 -20.00 1.71 11.45
CA PRO A 14 -18.88 2.21 10.65
C PRO A 14 -19.38 2.95 9.40
N LEU A 15 -18.79 4.12 9.13
CA LEU A 15 -19.02 4.90 7.92
C LEU A 15 -18.01 4.48 6.84
N GLU A 16 -18.50 4.23 5.62
CA GLU A 16 -17.64 3.87 4.49
C GLU A 16 -16.84 5.08 4.00
N GLY A 17 -15.52 4.92 3.84
CA GLY A 17 -14.63 5.95 3.28
C GLY A 17 -14.29 7.10 4.22
N GLU A 18 -14.86 7.17 5.42
CA GLU A 18 -14.54 8.17 6.44
C GLU A 18 -13.77 7.53 7.61
N GLY A 19 -12.61 8.09 7.94
CA GLY A 19 -11.76 7.55 9.00
C GLY A 19 -10.34 8.11 8.98
N GLU A 20 -9.49 7.53 9.80
CA GLU A 20 -8.07 7.89 9.90
C GLU A 20 -7.20 6.72 9.45
N VAL A 21 -6.20 7.01 8.61
CA VAL A 21 -5.28 6.00 8.08
C VAL A 21 -3.99 5.99 8.88
N PHE A 22 -3.68 4.85 9.47
CA PHE A 22 -2.44 4.62 10.19
C PHE A 22 -1.50 3.73 9.37
N THR A 23 -0.21 4.05 9.38
CA THR A 23 0.82 3.30 8.64
C THR A 23 1.85 2.74 9.61
N GLY A 24 2.16 1.45 9.49
CA GLY A 24 3.17 0.78 10.30
C GLY A 24 3.71 -0.48 9.64
N LYS A 25 4.86 -0.95 10.13
CA LYS A 25 5.45 -2.25 9.75
C LYS A 25 4.82 -3.41 10.51
N THR A 26 4.32 -3.15 11.72
CA THR A 26 3.68 -4.14 12.60
C THR A 26 2.36 -3.59 13.15
N SER A 27 1.48 -4.49 13.60
CA SER A 27 0.23 -4.12 14.27
C SER A 27 0.48 -3.26 15.51
N LEU A 28 1.56 -3.54 16.25
CA LEU A 28 1.95 -2.75 17.41
C LEU A 28 2.31 -1.31 17.05
N GLU A 29 3.00 -1.07 15.93
CA GLU A 29 3.29 0.28 15.45
C GLU A 29 2.00 1.04 15.10
N ILE A 30 1.03 0.37 14.47
CA ILE A 30 -0.27 0.97 14.16
C ILE A 30 -1.04 1.32 15.44
N VAL A 31 -1.17 0.39 16.40
CA VAL A 31 -1.91 0.65 17.65
C VAL A 31 -1.24 1.74 18.47
N ARG A 32 0.11 1.83 18.45
CA ARG A 32 0.83 2.95 19.06
C ARG A 32 0.57 4.27 18.35
N ALA A 33 0.46 4.27 17.02
CA ALA A 33 0.10 5.46 16.26
C ALA A 33 -1.35 5.91 16.57
N MET A 34 -2.29 4.97 16.65
CA MET A 34 -3.68 5.23 17.08
C MET A 34 -3.73 5.82 18.49
N LYS A 35 -2.91 5.29 19.41
CA LYS A 35 -2.75 5.87 20.74
C LYS A 35 -2.29 7.32 20.62
N GLY A 36 -1.20 7.60 19.91
CA GLY A 36 -0.66 8.96 19.74
C GLY A 36 -1.64 9.98 19.13
N ALA A 37 -2.58 9.53 18.29
CA ALA A 37 -3.63 10.38 17.73
C ALA A 37 -4.83 10.58 18.69
N ALA A 38 -5.04 9.69 19.66
CA ALA A 38 -6.14 9.78 20.61
C ALA A 38 -5.95 10.96 21.58
N LEU A 39 -6.95 11.84 21.66
CA LEU A 39 -6.98 12.96 22.58
C LEU A 39 -6.72 12.48 24.02
N PHE A 40 -5.70 13.05 24.67
CA PHE A 40 -5.30 12.79 26.06
C PHE A 40 -4.66 11.43 26.38
N SER A 41 -4.13 10.71 25.38
CA SER A 41 -3.49 9.40 25.59
C SER A 41 -2.00 9.46 26.01
N ASP A 42 -1.34 10.61 25.94
CA ASP A 42 0.11 10.74 26.13
C ASP A 42 0.62 10.31 27.52
N GLN A 43 -0.26 10.31 28.53
CA GLN A 43 0.07 9.95 29.91
C GLN A 43 -0.40 8.53 30.30
N VAL A 44 -1.04 7.82 29.38
CA VAL A 44 -1.73 6.55 29.65
C VAL A 44 -0.87 5.39 29.14
N SER A 45 -0.81 4.28 29.87
CA SER A 45 -0.06 3.09 29.43
C SER A 45 -0.68 2.45 28.17
N PHE A 46 0.06 1.55 27.52
CA PHE A 46 -0.47 0.83 26.36
C PHE A 46 -1.70 -0.02 26.72
N GLU A 47 -1.69 -0.64 27.89
CA GLU A 47 -2.78 -1.51 28.36
C GLU A 47 -4.02 -0.69 28.72
N ASP A 48 -3.83 0.42 29.43
CA ASP A 48 -4.92 1.34 29.76
C ASP A 48 -5.58 1.94 28.51
N TYR A 49 -4.79 2.19 27.45
CA TYR A 49 -5.30 2.62 26.16
C TYR A 49 -6.19 1.56 25.50
N ILE A 50 -5.75 0.30 25.49
CA ILE A 50 -6.56 -0.82 24.98
C ILE A 50 -7.86 -0.92 25.78
N ASP A 51 -7.78 -0.92 27.11
CA ASP A 51 -8.96 -1.02 27.97
C ASP A 51 -9.94 0.14 27.74
N MET A 52 -9.42 1.35 27.53
CA MET A 52 -10.24 2.51 27.17
C MET A 52 -10.95 2.29 25.83
N LEU A 53 -10.24 1.78 24.83
CA LEU A 53 -10.79 1.53 23.49
C LEU A 53 -11.87 0.45 23.53
N LEU A 54 -11.66 -0.64 24.27
CA LEU A 54 -12.66 -1.71 24.46
C LEU A 54 -13.92 -1.18 25.15
N ARG A 55 -13.75 -0.37 26.21
CA ARG A 55 -14.87 0.30 26.88
C ARG A 55 -15.64 1.21 25.93
N ASN A 56 -14.93 2.00 25.13
CA ASN A 56 -15.56 2.92 24.18
C ASN A 56 -16.29 2.17 23.07
N ALA A 57 -15.72 1.11 22.50
CA ALA A 57 -16.38 0.27 21.50
C ALA A 57 -17.69 -0.31 22.05
N LYS A 58 -17.69 -0.77 23.31
CA LYS A 58 -18.88 -1.30 23.96
C LYS A 58 -19.92 -0.22 24.27
N MET A 59 -19.49 0.92 24.81
CA MET A 59 -20.38 1.98 25.27
C MET A 59 -20.93 2.85 24.14
N LEU A 60 -20.11 3.13 23.12
CA LEU A 60 -20.43 4.06 22.03
C LEU A 60 -20.91 3.31 20.78
N ALA A 61 -20.32 2.15 20.47
CA ALA A 61 -20.68 1.38 19.30
C ALA A 61 -21.53 0.13 19.59
N GLY A 62 -21.71 -0.23 20.87
CA GLY A 62 -22.41 -1.47 21.26
C GLY A 62 -21.66 -2.74 20.87
N ILE A 63 -20.37 -2.64 20.54
CA ILE A 63 -19.55 -3.75 20.05
C ILE A 63 -18.69 -4.29 21.20
N ASP A 64 -18.82 -5.58 21.50
CA ASP A 64 -18.00 -6.26 22.49
C ASP A 64 -16.73 -6.82 21.83
N LEU A 65 -15.64 -6.05 21.89
CA LEU A 65 -14.35 -6.45 21.37
C LEU A 65 -13.60 -7.30 22.41
N MET A 66 -13.02 -8.42 21.96
CA MET A 66 -12.17 -9.28 22.80
C MET A 66 -10.72 -9.26 22.31
N VAL A 67 -9.80 -8.88 23.20
CA VAL A 67 -8.36 -8.90 22.94
C VAL A 67 -7.72 -10.04 23.71
N LYS A 68 -6.92 -10.85 23.02
CA LYS A 68 -6.15 -11.97 23.57
C LYS A 68 -4.66 -11.68 23.47
N GLY A 69 -3.86 -12.35 24.30
CA GLY A 69 -2.40 -12.25 24.29
C GLY A 69 -1.82 -11.67 25.57
N ASP A 70 -0.58 -12.05 25.87
CA ASP A 70 0.14 -11.63 27.08
C ASP A 70 1.17 -10.54 26.75
N SER A 71 1.66 -10.51 25.51
CA SER A 71 2.59 -9.48 25.03
C SER A 71 1.86 -8.29 24.36
N PRO A 72 2.48 -7.09 24.34
CA PRO A 72 1.94 -5.94 23.61
C PRO A 72 1.71 -6.22 22.12
N GLU A 73 2.59 -7.00 21.51
CA GLU A 73 2.50 -7.43 20.11
C GLU A 73 1.26 -8.30 19.87
N GLU A 74 1.06 -9.36 20.66
CA GLU A 74 -0.11 -10.23 20.53
C GLU A 74 -1.42 -9.49 20.81
N LYS A 75 -1.42 -8.60 21.82
CA LYS A 75 -2.58 -7.75 22.11
C LYS A 75 -2.89 -6.81 20.95
N ALA A 76 -1.88 -6.23 20.31
CA ALA A 76 -2.07 -5.37 19.15
C ALA A 76 -2.61 -6.14 17.93
N ASP A 77 -2.07 -7.33 17.67
CA ASP A 77 -2.55 -8.22 16.61
C ASP A 77 -4.01 -8.61 16.85
N SER A 78 -4.33 -9.07 18.06
CA SER A 78 -5.69 -9.45 18.42
C SER A 78 -6.66 -8.27 18.38
N LEU A 79 -6.22 -7.06 18.75
CA LEU A 79 -7.05 -5.87 18.69
C LEU A 79 -7.36 -5.46 17.25
N LEU A 80 -6.34 -5.39 16.38
CA LEU A 80 -6.56 -5.06 14.97
C LEU A 80 -7.45 -6.10 14.29
N ALA A 81 -7.23 -7.39 14.56
CA ALA A 81 -8.09 -8.46 14.04
C ALA A 81 -9.55 -8.25 14.48
N ALA A 82 -9.80 -7.95 15.75
CA ALA A 82 -11.15 -7.68 16.24
C ALA A 82 -11.78 -6.45 15.57
N LEU A 83 -11.01 -5.37 15.36
CA LEU A 83 -11.52 -4.18 14.66
C LEU A 83 -11.89 -4.49 13.20
N ILE A 84 -11.09 -5.31 12.52
CA ILE A 84 -11.36 -5.74 11.14
C ILE A 84 -12.59 -6.63 11.07
N ASP A 85 -12.70 -7.64 11.94
CA ASP A 85 -13.83 -8.58 11.98
C ASP A 85 -15.17 -7.87 12.24
N HIS A 86 -15.14 -6.78 13.01
CA HIS A 86 -16.31 -5.94 13.28
C HIS A 86 -16.52 -4.81 12.25
N GLY A 87 -15.68 -4.73 11.22
CA GLY A 87 -15.76 -3.74 10.15
C GLY A 87 -15.41 -2.31 10.58
N LEU A 88 -14.82 -2.13 11.76
CA LEU A 88 -14.32 -0.86 12.30
C LEU A 88 -12.97 -0.47 11.72
N ALA A 89 -12.25 -1.42 11.12
CA ALA A 89 -11.00 -1.20 10.43
C ALA A 89 -10.96 -1.96 9.10
N ASP A 90 -10.34 -1.36 8.09
CA ASP A 90 -9.98 -2.06 6.87
C ASP A 90 -8.46 -2.04 6.71
N VAL A 91 -7.88 -3.19 6.38
CA VAL A 91 -6.51 -3.24 5.89
C VAL A 91 -6.53 -2.66 4.48
N LEU A 92 -5.92 -1.48 4.33
CA LEU A 92 -5.61 -0.98 3.02
C LEU A 92 -4.42 -1.79 2.55
N GLU A 93 -4.62 -2.60 1.50
CA GLU A 93 -3.49 -3.13 0.77
C GLU A 93 -2.60 -1.93 0.41
N ASP A 94 -1.33 -1.99 0.80
CA ASP A 94 -0.35 -1.06 0.25
C ASP A 94 -0.50 -1.24 -1.26
N ASP A 95 -0.93 -0.19 -1.99
CA ASP A 95 -0.94 -0.21 -3.45
C ASP A 95 0.45 -0.71 -3.85
N ALA A 96 0.55 -2.00 -4.20
CA ALA A 96 1.82 -2.59 -4.60
C ALA A 96 2.32 -1.64 -5.69
N PRO A 97 3.54 -1.08 -5.58
CA PRO A 97 3.94 0.08 -6.36
C PRO A 97 3.55 -0.19 -7.80
N MET A 98 2.55 0.56 -8.29
CA MET A 98 1.78 0.19 -9.48
C MET A 98 2.76 -0.01 -10.61
N ARG A 99 3.10 -1.28 -10.87
CA ARG A 99 4.10 -1.64 -11.86
C ARG A 99 3.48 -1.39 -13.20
N ILE A 100 4.28 -0.88 -14.13
CA ILE A 100 3.77 -0.51 -15.43
C ILE A 100 3.65 -1.77 -16.28
N PRO A 101 2.43 -2.16 -16.69
CA PRO A 101 2.25 -3.27 -17.61
C PRO A 101 2.88 -2.92 -18.95
N VAL A 102 3.67 -3.85 -19.48
CA VAL A 102 4.29 -3.72 -20.80
C VAL A 102 4.16 -5.04 -21.56
N PRO A 103 3.93 -4.97 -22.88
CA PRO A 103 4.01 -6.15 -23.73
C PRO A 103 5.38 -6.82 -23.63
N ALA A 104 5.43 -8.15 -23.72
CA ALA A 104 6.68 -8.91 -23.67
C ALA A 104 7.74 -8.42 -24.67
N VAL A 105 7.34 -8.05 -25.89
CA VAL A 105 8.24 -7.50 -26.92
C VAL A 105 8.85 -6.15 -26.52
N VAL A 106 8.08 -5.30 -25.83
CA VAL A 106 8.56 -4.02 -25.32
C VAL A 106 9.54 -4.25 -24.17
N TRP A 107 9.20 -5.15 -23.25
CA TRP A 107 10.08 -5.52 -22.14
C TRP A 107 11.42 -6.06 -22.61
N GLN A 108 11.44 -6.95 -23.61
CA GLN A 108 12.67 -7.49 -24.17
C GLN A 108 13.63 -6.39 -24.64
N GLY A 109 13.12 -5.36 -25.31
CA GLY A 109 13.94 -4.23 -25.73
C GLY A 109 14.42 -3.35 -24.57
N ILE A 110 13.55 -3.04 -23.61
CA ILE A 110 13.92 -2.28 -22.40
C ILE A 110 15.01 -3.03 -21.61
N ASP A 111 14.85 -4.33 -21.42
CA ASP A 111 15.80 -5.17 -20.69
C ASP A 111 17.12 -5.35 -21.46
N ALA A 112 17.08 -5.47 -22.80
CA ALA A 112 18.28 -5.50 -23.62
C ALA A 112 19.10 -4.21 -23.51
N VAL A 113 18.45 -3.03 -23.58
CA VAL A 113 19.15 -1.75 -23.37
C VAL A 113 19.72 -1.69 -21.95
N ARG A 114 18.96 -2.10 -20.94
CA ARG A 114 19.42 -2.14 -19.55
C ARG A 114 20.65 -3.03 -19.37
N LEU A 115 20.62 -4.25 -19.91
CA LEU A 115 21.71 -5.22 -19.84
C LEU A 115 22.94 -4.79 -20.65
N SER A 116 22.76 -3.98 -21.70
CA SER A 116 23.88 -3.42 -22.47
C SER A 116 24.77 -2.49 -21.64
N GLY A 117 24.21 -1.80 -20.64
CA GLY A 117 24.93 -0.82 -19.83
C GLY A 117 25.39 0.44 -20.58
N LEU A 118 24.92 0.66 -21.81
CA LEU A 118 25.40 1.73 -22.70
C LEU A 118 24.86 3.12 -22.35
N THR A 119 23.74 3.20 -21.62
CA THR A 119 23.13 4.48 -21.22
C THR A 119 22.47 4.41 -19.84
N ASN A 120 22.18 5.58 -19.28
CA ASN A 120 21.30 5.71 -18.13
C ASN A 120 19.84 5.51 -18.57
N MET A 121 19.07 4.67 -17.88
CA MET A 121 17.67 4.42 -18.22
C MET A 121 16.75 5.65 -18.07
N LEU A 122 17.21 6.73 -17.45
CA LEU A 122 16.53 8.03 -17.40
C LEU A 122 16.77 8.88 -18.66
N ASP A 123 17.81 8.57 -19.45
CA ASP A 123 18.08 9.23 -20.75
C ASP A 123 17.20 8.62 -21.83
N ARG A 124 15.91 8.95 -21.77
CA ARG A 124 14.88 8.37 -22.64
C ARG A 124 15.21 8.49 -24.14
N PRO A 125 15.67 9.63 -24.68
CA PRO A 125 16.09 9.72 -26.08
C PRO A 125 17.17 8.70 -26.45
N GLU A 126 18.16 8.52 -25.58
CA GLU A 126 19.27 7.60 -25.83
C GLU A 126 18.83 6.14 -25.69
N VAL A 127 17.96 5.82 -24.72
CA VAL A 127 17.35 4.48 -24.59
C VAL A 127 16.58 4.13 -25.85
N THR A 128 15.76 5.05 -26.38
CA THR A 128 15.01 4.82 -27.63
C THR A 128 15.96 4.58 -28.81
N ARG A 129 17.03 5.35 -28.93
CA ARG A 129 18.03 5.20 -30.00
C ARG A 129 18.69 3.82 -29.93
N ILE A 130 19.20 3.44 -28.75
CA ILE A 130 19.87 2.15 -28.54
C ILE A 130 18.91 0.98 -28.75
N ALA A 131 17.66 1.08 -28.29
CA ALA A 131 16.66 0.04 -28.52
C ALA A 131 16.47 -0.22 -30.03
N ARG A 132 16.40 0.83 -30.86
CA ARG A 132 16.31 0.70 -32.32
C ARG A 132 17.58 0.10 -32.94
N GLU A 133 18.76 0.46 -32.44
CA GLU A 133 20.04 -0.08 -32.93
C GLU A 133 20.26 -1.55 -32.57
N LEU A 134 19.60 -2.03 -31.51
CA LEU A 134 19.58 -3.43 -31.10
C LEU A 134 18.42 -4.23 -31.73
N ASP A 135 17.80 -3.71 -32.79
CA ASP A 135 16.65 -4.30 -33.49
C ASP A 135 15.35 -4.43 -32.65
N PHE A 136 15.22 -3.68 -31.55
CA PHE A 136 14.00 -3.59 -30.73
C PHE A 136 13.19 -2.33 -31.06
N SER A 137 12.77 -2.22 -32.32
CA SER A 137 12.04 -1.03 -32.81
C SER A 137 10.69 -0.82 -32.10
N GLU A 138 10.01 -1.89 -31.73
CA GLU A 138 8.75 -1.87 -30.97
C GLU A 138 8.94 -1.25 -29.58
N ALA A 139 10.03 -1.58 -28.90
CA ALA A 139 10.34 -0.98 -27.60
C ALA A 139 10.65 0.51 -27.75
N GLY A 140 11.47 0.89 -28.74
CA GLY A 140 11.76 2.30 -29.01
C GLY A 140 10.49 3.12 -29.34
N GLY A 141 9.60 2.56 -30.17
CA GLY A 141 8.31 3.18 -30.49
C GLY A 141 7.39 3.31 -29.28
N TRP A 142 7.34 2.29 -28.43
CA TRP A 142 6.55 2.33 -27.20
C TRP A 142 7.04 3.41 -26.23
N ILE A 143 8.36 3.52 -26.02
CA ILE A 143 8.98 4.52 -25.12
C ILE A 143 8.72 5.96 -25.59
N GLU A 144 8.73 6.19 -26.91
CA GLU A 144 8.37 7.49 -27.48
C GLU A 144 6.89 7.83 -27.25
N ALA A 145 6.00 6.86 -27.46
CA ALA A 145 4.56 7.02 -27.30
C ALA A 145 4.11 7.12 -25.83
N HIS A 146 4.85 6.52 -24.88
CA HIS A 146 4.48 6.42 -23.47
C HIS A 146 5.56 7.02 -22.53
N PRO A 147 5.85 8.34 -22.60
CA PRO A 147 6.88 8.99 -21.79
C PRO A 147 6.73 8.75 -20.29
N LYS A 148 5.48 8.85 -19.81
CA LYS A 148 5.15 8.90 -18.40
C LYS A 148 5.23 7.49 -17.82
N GLU A 149 4.62 6.54 -18.49
CA GLU A 149 4.60 5.12 -18.15
C GLU A 149 6.02 4.55 -18.19
N TYR A 150 6.83 4.92 -19.17
CA TYR A 150 8.25 4.55 -19.17
C TYR A 150 8.98 5.08 -17.93
N ALA A 151 8.85 6.37 -17.62
CA ALA A 151 9.49 6.97 -16.45
C ALA A 151 9.01 6.32 -15.14
N GLU A 152 7.69 6.13 -14.99
CA GLU A 152 7.11 5.45 -13.83
C GLU A 152 7.60 4.01 -13.72
N GLY A 153 7.74 3.28 -14.83
CA GLY A 153 8.26 1.92 -14.84
C GLY A 153 9.74 1.83 -14.48
N VAL A 154 10.56 2.83 -14.84
CA VAL A 154 11.95 2.92 -14.38
C VAL A 154 12.03 3.09 -12.85
N PHE A 155 11.11 3.84 -12.24
CA PHE A 155 11.09 4.07 -10.79
C PHE A 155 10.37 2.98 -9.99
N ARG A 156 9.26 2.44 -10.51
CA ARG A 156 8.33 1.54 -9.79
C ARG A 156 8.43 0.09 -10.24
N GLY A 157 9.09 -0.16 -11.38
CA GLY A 157 9.20 -1.46 -12.01
C GLY A 157 8.17 -1.68 -13.12
N PHE A 158 8.49 -2.60 -14.01
CA PHE A 158 7.61 -3.07 -15.08
C PHE A 158 7.02 -4.44 -14.71
N VAL A 159 5.84 -4.74 -15.23
CA VAL A 159 5.25 -6.08 -15.21
C VAL A 159 4.99 -6.53 -16.65
N VAL A 160 5.43 -7.73 -16.99
CA VAL A 160 5.29 -8.25 -18.36
C VAL A 160 3.90 -8.86 -18.51
N GLU A 161 3.13 -8.33 -19.45
CA GLU A 161 1.85 -8.93 -19.82
C GLU A 161 2.09 -10.13 -20.75
N PRO A 162 1.52 -11.31 -20.45
CA PRO A 162 1.82 -12.55 -21.16
C PRO A 162 1.31 -12.61 -22.60
N ASP A 163 0.51 -11.64 -23.07
CA ASP A 163 0.15 -11.50 -24.48
C ASP A 163 -0.05 -10.02 -24.79
N GLY A 164 0.60 -9.53 -25.85
CA GLY A 164 0.53 -8.13 -26.25
C GLY A 164 -0.93 -7.67 -26.34
N GLY A 165 -1.32 -6.80 -25.42
CA GLY A 165 -2.69 -6.31 -25.25
C GLY A 165 -3.36 -6.00 -26.58
N LYS A 166 -4.22 -6.92 -27.01
CA LYS A 166 -5.20 -6.70 -28.06
C LYS A 166 -6.54 -6.50 -27.38
N SER A 167 -6.94 -5.24 -27.22
CA SER A 167 -8.06 -4.62 -27.95
C SER A 167 -8.49 -3.33 -27.27
#